data_AF-A0A7M4FGW9-F1
#
_entry.id   AF-A0A7M4FGW9-F1
#
_cell.length_a   1.000
_cell.length_b   1.000
_cell.length_c   1.000
_cell.angle_alpha   90.00
_cell.angle_beta   90.00
_cell.angle_gamma   90.00
#
_symmetry.space_group_name_H-M   'P 1'
#
loop_
_entity.id
_entity.type
_entity.pdbx_description
1 polymer ?
#
loop_
_entity_poly.entity_id
_entity_poly.type
_entity_poly.pdbx_seq_one_letter_code
_entity_poly.pdbx_strand_id
1 'polypeptide(L)' 'MRCLRRADFQSAPCRPQAKAYLQCRMDRQLMAKEPLEKLGFKDLIDEKPEGQHQKLQ' A
#
# COMPACT_ATOMS: atom_id res chain seq x y z
N MET A 1 -0.61 -8.16 7.90
CA MET A 1 -1.55 -7.91 6.78
C MET A 1 -2.98 -8.30 7.15
N ARG A 2 -3.76 -7.39 7.75
CA ARG A 2 -5.17 -7.65 8.13
C ARG A 2 -6.12 -7.65 6.93
N CYS A 3 -5.84 -6.85 5.90
CA CYS A 3 -6.66 -6.75 4.69
C CYS A 3 -6.79 -8.10 3.96
N LEU A 4 -5.67 -8.80 3.72
CA LEU A 4 -5.67 -10.10 3.03
C LEU A 4 -6.60 -11.11 3.71
N ARG A 5 -6.61 -11.15 5.05
CA ARG A 5 -7.48 -12.07 5.79
C ARG A 5 -8.98 -11.73 5.66
N ARG A 6 -9.32 -10.45 5.44
CA ARG A 6 -10.71 -10.01 5.24
C ARG A 6 -11.16 -10.12 3.77
N ALA A 7 -10.20 -10.19 2.86
CA ALA A 7 -10.45 -10.26 1.42
C ALA A 7 -10.23 -11.68 0.86
N ASP A 8 -10.33 -12.72 1.69
CA ASP A 8 -10.10 -14.11 1.30
C ASP A 8 -8.78 -14.32 0.52
N PHE A 9 -7.71 -13.69 1.01
CA PHE A 9 -6.36 -13.70 0.43
C PHE A 9 -6.24 -13.08 -0.96
N GLN A 10 -7.25 -12.34 -1.43
CA GLN A 10 -7.16 -11.55 -2.64
C GLN A 10 -6.27 -10.32 -2.40
N SER A 11 -5.23 -10.18 -3.23
CA SER A 11 -4.22 -9.12 -3.09
C SER A 11 -4.68 -7.78 -3.67
N ALA A 12 -5.49 -7.80 -4.73
CA ALA A 12 -6.01 -6.62 -5.42
C ALA A 12 -6.65 -5.56 -4.48
N PRO A 13 -7.60 -5.90 -3.60
CA PRO A 13 -8.22 -4.91 -2.69
C PRO A 13 -7.24 -4.36 -1.65
N CYS A 14 -6.11 -5.03 -1.42
CA CYS A 14 -5.12 -4.65 -0.43
C CYS A 14 -3.94 -3.87 -1.00
N ARG A 15 -3.90 -3.63 -2.32
CA ARG A 15 -2.81 -2.89 -2.98
C ARG A 15 -2.57 -1.49 -2.39
N PRO A 16 -3.61 -0.69 -2.06
CA PRO A 16 -3.39 0.61 -1.41
C PRO A 16 -2.69 0.49 -0.04
N GLN A 17 -3.07 -0.52 0.75
CA GLN A 17 -2.48 -0.76 2.06
C GLN A 17 -1.04 -1.28 1.95
N ALA A 18 -0.77 -2.11 0.93
CA ALA A 18 0.58 -2.60 0.63
C ALA A 18 1.51 -1.45 0.19
N LYS A 19 1.03 -0.54 -0.68
CA LYS A 19 1.75 0.67 -1.09
C LYS A 19 2.17 1.51 0.11
N ALA A 20 1.22 1.85 0.98
CA ALA A 20 1.48 2.68 2.17
C ALA A 20 2.47 2.01 3.14
N TYR A 21 2.37 0.68 3.31
CA TYR A 21 3.29 -0.08 4.14
C TYR A 21 4.72 -0.07 3.58
N LEU A 22 4.88 -0.28 2.28
CA LEU A 22 6.19 -0.26 1.63
C LEU A 22 6.82 1.14 1.66
N GLN A 23 6.03 2.18 1.41
CA GLN A 23 6.48 3.57 1.53
C GLN A 23 7.01 3.86 2.95
N CYS A 24 6.23 3.53 3.97
CA CYS A 24 6.64 3.71 5.37
C CYS A 24 7.95 2.97 5.70
N ARG A 25 8.16 1.77 5.16
CA ARG A 25 9.42 1.04 5.35
C ARG A 25 10.60 1.73 4.68
N MET A 26 10.43 2.25 3.48
CA MET A 26 11.48 3.00 2.77
C MET A 26 11.82 4.31 3.49
N ASP A 27 10.81 5.02 4.00
CA ASP A 27 10.97 6.27 4.75
C ASP A 27 11.74 6.03 6.06
N ARG A 28 11.45 4.90 6.73
CA ARG A 28 12.13 4.47 7.96
C ARG A 28 13.47 3.77 7.70
N GLN A 29 13.95 3.74 6.46
CA GLN A 29 15.19 3.07 6.08
C GLN A 29 15.22 1.56 6.44
N LEU A 30 14.05 0.93 6.51
CA LEU A 30 13.86 -0.52 6.76
C LEU A 30 13.83 -1.34 5.46
N MET A 31 14.04 -0.68 4.32
CA MET A 31 14.10 -1.24 2.98
C MET A 31 14.89 -0.27 2.07
N ALA A 32 15.54 -0.79 1.04
CA ALA A 32 16.13 0.03 0.00
C ALA A 32 15.05 0.92 -0.64
N LYS A 33 15.37 2.19 -0.88
CA LYS A 33 14.44 3.13 -1.51
C LYS A 33 14.37 2.81 -3.00
N GLU A 34 13.24 2.29 -3.44
CA GLU A 34 12.93 2.06 -4.85
C GLU A 34 11.63 2.78 -5.24
N PRO A 35 11.50 3.28 -6.48
CA PRO A 35 10.27 3.91 -6.94
C PRO A 35 9.08 2.94 -6.85
N LEU A 36 7.98 3.40 -6.25
CA LEU A 36 6.74 2.62 -6.13
C LEU A 36 6.18 2.18 -7.49
N GLU A 37 6.45 2.93 -8.56
CA GLU A 37 6.08 2.55 -9.93
C GLU A 37 6.75 1.24 -10.38
N LYS A 38 8.03 1.04 -10.05
CA LYS A 38 8.77 -0.20 -10.36
C LYS A 38 8.29 -1.39 -9.53
N LEU A 39 7.77 -1.11 -8.34
CA LEU A 39 7.15 -2.12 -7.46
C LEU A 39 5.72 -2.48 -7.90
N GLY A 40 5.28 -1.97 -9.06
CA GLY A 40 3.94 -2.23 -9.59
C GLY A 40 2.85 -1.51 -8.81
N PHE A 41 3.07 -0.26 -8.42
CA PHE A 41 2.01 0.63 -7.89
C PHE A 41 1.78 1.85 -8.78
N LYS A 42 2.16 1.77 -10.06
CA LYS A 42 2.06 2.88 -11.01
C LYS A 42 0.63 3.40 -11.12
N ASP A 43 -0.33 2.49 -11.21
CA ASP A 43 -1.77 2.76 -11.22
C ASP A 43 -2.28 3.53 -9.98
N LEU A 44 -1.60 3.42 -8.83
CA LEU A 44 -2.01 4.12 -7.61
C LEU A 44 -1.30 5.46 -7.40
N ILE A 45 -0.41 5.87 -8.29
CA ILE A 45 0.38 7.12 -8.17
C ILE A 45 -0.24 8.23 -9.02
N ASP A 46 -0.76 7.88 -10.20
CA ASP A 46 -1.50 8.79 -11.08
C ASP A 46 -2.86 9.21 -10.48
N GLU A 47 -3.44 8.41 -9.60
CA GLU A 47 -4.65 8.77 -8.86
C GLU A 47 -4.28 9.42 -7.52
N LYS A 48 -4.53 10.73 -7.42
CA LYS A 48 -4.37 11.59 -6.24
C LYS A 48 -4.79 10.86 -4.95
N PRO A 49 -3.98 10.92 -3.86
CA PRO A 49 -4.24 10.12 -2.66
C PRO A 49 -5.40 10.74 -1.87
N GLU A 50 -6.62 10.25 -2.11
CA GLU A 50 -7.73 10.52 -1.22
C GLU A 50 -7.60 9.62 0.02
N GLY A 51 -7.25 10.26 1.13
CA GLY A 51 -6.98 9.63 2.40
C GLY A 51 -8.16 8.80 2.92
N GLN A 52 -7.87 7.55 3.28
CA GLN A 52 -8.75 6.74 4.11
C GLN A 52 -7.91 6.17 5.27
N HIS A 53 -7.47 7.05 6.15
CA HIS A 53 -7.19 6.67 7.54
C HIS A 53 -8.51 6.63 8.29
N GLN A 54 -8.91 5.40 8.66
CA GLN A 54 -9.79 5.04 9.79
C GLN A 54 -11.30 5.28 9.66
N LYS A 55 -12.07 4.17 9.74
CA LYS A 55 -12.92 3.78 10.88
C LYS A 55 -13.03 2.24 10.86
N LEU A 56 -12.51 1.51 11.83
CA LEU A 56 -13.18 1.09 13.08
C LEU A 56 -14.64 0.70 12.86
N GLN A 57 -14.88 -0.60 12.82
CA GLN A 57 -15.82 -1.31 13.70
C GLN A 57 -15.21 -2.69 13.97
#